data_AF-A0A101G645-F1
#
_entry.id   AF-A0A101G645-F1
#
_cell.length_a   1.000
_cell.length_b   1.000
_cell.length_c   1.000
_cell.angle_alpha   90.00
_cell.angle_beta   90.00
_cell.angle_gamma   90.00
#
_symmetry.space_group_name_H-M   'P 1'
#
loop_
_entity.id
_entity.type
_entity.pdbx_description
1 polymer ?
#
loop_
_entity_poly.entity_id
_entity_poly.type
_entity_poly.pdbx_seq_one_letter_code
_entity_poly.pdbx_strand_id
1 'polypeptide(L)'
;MSVDAVIKDETIWLTQKAMAELFGVQTPAISKHLKNIFKEGELDEKVVVSKMEMTTLHGAIPDKTQTKETHFYNLDAIISVGYRVNSRRATHFRIWATGILKEYMTKGFALDDERLKQGKTAFGKDYFRELLERVRSIRASERRMWQQITDIFAECSIDYDKDSSVTHDFYAMVQNKFHYAITGQTAAEIVY
;
A
#
# COMPACT_ATOMS: atom_id res chain seq x y z
N MET A 1 24.26 2.94 2.56
CA MET A 1 24.39 1.61 3.21
C MET A 1 23.20 0.80 2.75
N SER A 2 23.45 -0.32 2.06
CA SER A 2 22.43 -1.20 1.50
C SER A 2 22.24 -2.38 2.45
N VAL A 3 21.01 -2.70 2.82
CA VAL A 3 20.70 -3.87 3.66
C VAL A 3 20.32 -5.02 2.73
N ASP A 4 20.90 -6.20 2.97
CA ASP A 4 20.54 -7.40 2.21
C ASP A 4 19.11 -7.85 2.55
N ALA A 5 18.23 -7.80 1.56
CA ALA A 5 16.83 -8.15 1.67
C ALA A 5 16.44 -9.17 0.60
N VAL A 6 15.68 -10.19 1.00
CA VAL A 6 15.10 -11.16 0.08
C VAL A 6 13.66 -10.74 -0.22
N ILE A 7 13.34 -10.67 -1.50
CA ILE A 7 11.97 -10.43 -1.97
C ILE A 7 11.37 -11.77 -2.36
N LYS A 8 10.29 -12.17 -1.69
CA LYS A 8 9.56 -13.41 -1.96
C LYS A 8 8.10 -13.24 -1.57
N ASP A 9 7.19 -13.79 -2.38
CA ASP A 9 5.74 -13.78 -2.10
C ASP A 9 5.19 -12.36 -1.85
N GLU A 10 5.64 -11.38 -2.66
CA GLU A 10 5.26 -9.96 -2.56
C GLU A 10 5.56 -9.29 -1.22
N THR A 11 6.43 -9.89 -0.42
CA THR A 11 6.87 -9.33 0.85
C THR A 11 8.40 -9.32 0.94
N ILE A 12 8.88 -8.58 1.94
CA ILE A 12 10.31 -8.43 2.24
C ILE A 12 10.64 -9.36 3.40
N TRP A 13 11.74 -10.09 3.23
CA TRP A 13 12.27 -11.01 4.22
C TRP A 13 13.67 -10.57 4.64
N LEU A 14 13.89 -10.43 5.94
CA LEU A 14 15.18 -10.06 6.54
C LEU A 14 15.65 -11.09 7.56
N THR A 15 16.96 -11.30 7.63
CA THR A 15 17.57 -12.01 8.77
C THR A 15 17.65 -11.10 9.99
N GLN A 16 17.87 -11.66 11.19
CA GLN A 16 18.10 -10.84 12.39
C GLN A 16 19.31 -9.90 12.24
N LYS A 17 20.34 -10.34 11.52
CA LYS A 17 21.53 -9.52 11.23
C LYS A 17 21.18 -8.34 10.32
N ALA A 18 20.40 -8.57 9.27
CA ALA A 18 19.95 -7.52 8.37
C ALA A 18 19.02 -6.51 9.08
N MET A 19 18.12 -6.98 9.96
CA MET A 19 17.32 -6.09 10.81
C MET A 19 18.17 -5.27 11.78
N ALA A 20 19.20 -5.87 12.36
CA ALA A 20 20.13 -5.18 13.25
C ALA A 20 20.84 -4.03 12.52
N GLU A 21 21.29 -4.27 11.28
CA GLU A 21 21.85 -3.23 10.42
C GLU A 21 20.81 -2.16 10.08
N LEU A 22 19.62 -2.56 9.61
CA LEU A 22 18.52 -1.67 9.23
C LEU A 22 18.19 -0.67 10.36
N PHE A 23 18.08 -1.17 11.60
CA PHE A 23 17.77 -0.35 12.75
C PHE A 23 18.99 0.17 13.50
N GLY A 24 20.22 -0.11 13.05
CA GLY A 24 21.44 0.38 13.69
C GLY A 24 21.59 -0.07 15.15
N VAL A 25 21.27 -1.33 15.43
CA VAL A 25 21.44 -1.99 16.73
C VAL A 25 22.20 -3.29 16.60
N GLN A 26 22.50 -3.95 17.71
CA GLN A 26 23.13 -5.26 17.69
C GLN A 26 22.08 -6.37 17.55
N THR A 27 22.47 -7.49 16.92
CA THR A 27 21.60 -8.67 16.71
C THR A 27 20.92 -9.17 18.00
N PRO A 28 21.58 -9.22 19.19
CA PRO A 28 20.91 -9.66 20.42
C PRO A 28 19.69 -8.81 20.81
N ALA A 29 19.67 -7.53 20.46
CA ALA A 29 18.49 -6.68 20.69
C ALA A 29 17.31 -7.12 19.82
N ILE A 30 17.57 -7.44 18.55
CA ILE A 30 16.56 -7.98 17.63
C ILE A 30 16.04 -9.33 18.14
N SER A 31 16.93 -10.24 18.54
CA SER A 31 16.54 -11.55 19.09
C SER A 31 15.66 -11.40 20.34
N LYS A 32 15.98 -10.46 21.23
CA LYS A 32 15.19 -10.15 22.42
C LYS A 32 13.79 -9.66 22.05
N HIS A 33 13.67 -8.73 21.10
CA HIS A 33 12.37 -8.19 20.69
C HIS A 33 11.50 -9.26 20.02
N LEU A 34 12.06 -10.06 19.10
CA LEU A 34 11.34 -11.17 18.47
C LEU A 34 10.83 -12.18 19.49
N LYS A 35 11.67 -12.57 20.46
CA LYS A 35 11.27 -13.49 21.54
C LYS A 35 10.08 -12.94 22.34
N ASN A 36 10.09 -11.64 22.64
CA ASN A 36 8.98 -11.02 23.37
C ASN A 36 7.71 -10.94 22.52
N ILE A 37 7.81 -10.57 21.24
CA ILE A 37 6.70 -10.52 20.28
C ILE A 37 5.97 -11.87 20.23
N PHE A 38 6.71 -12.97 20.10
CA PHE A 38 6.13 -14.31 20.06
C PHE A 38 5.57 -14.75 21.41
N LYS A 39 6.25 -14.41 22.51
CA LYS A 39 5.77 -14.72 23.87
C LYS A 39 4.46 -13.98 24.19
N GLU A 40 4.31 -12.75 23.74
CA GLU A 40 3.12 -11.92 23.91
C GLU A 40 1.97 -12.35 22.99
N GLY A 41 2.24 -13.22 21.99
CA GLY A 41 1.25 -13.66 21.01
C GLY A 41 0.88 -12.58 19.99
N GLU A 42 1.69 -11.52 19.85
CA GLU A 42 1.43 -10.47 18.85
C GLU A 42 1.54 -11.03 17.42
N LEU A 43 2.52 -11.92 17.20
CA LEU A 43 2.71 -12.60 15.92
C LEU A 43 2.85 -14.11 16.16
N ASP A 44 2.34 -14.91 15.23
CA ASP A 44 2.61 -16.36 15.18
C ASP A 44 3.92 -16.60 14.43
N GLU A 45 4.91 -17.17 15.13
CA GLU A 45 6.22 -17.51 14.58
C GLU A 45 6.12 -18.39 13.31
N LYS A 46 5.12 -19.26 13.21
CA LYS A 46 4.92 -20.14 12.04
C LYS A 46 4.54 -19.37 10.78
N VAL A 47 3.95 -18.19 10.92
CA VAL A 47 3.48 -17.36 9.81
C VAL A 47 4.57 -16.39 9.36
N VAL A 48 5.31 -15.83 10.32
CA VAL A 48 6.26 -14.73 10.06
C VAL A 48 7.71 -15.18 9.91
N VAL A 49 8.02 -16.45 10.18
CA VAL A 49 9.37 -17.00 10.05
C VAL A 49 9.44 -18.05 8.96
N SER A 50 10.42 -17.90 8.05
CA SER A 50 10.78 -18.90 7.06
C SER A 50 12.23 -19.31 7.24
N LYS A 51 12.50 -20.61 7.20
CA LYS A 51 13.87 -21.11 7.04
C LYS A 51 14.23 -21.08 5.57
N MET A 52 15.34 -20.44 5.23
CA MET A 52 15.86 -20.43 3.87
C MET A 52 17.33 -20.79 3.89
N GLU A 53 17.79 -21.46 2.84
CA GLU A 53 19.19 -21.78 2.66
C GLU A 53 19.96 -20.55 2.20
N MET A 54 21.04 -20.23 2.92
CA MET A 54 21.95 -19.16 2.53
C MET A 54 23.34 -19.75 2.31
N THR A 55 23.82 -19.66 1.06
CA THR A 55 25.16 -20.08 0.69
C THR A 55 26.13 -18.97 1.02
N THR A 56 27.05 -19.23 1.94
CA THR A 56 28.08 -18.28 2.37
C THR A 56 29.46 -18.86 2.10
N LEU A 57 30.49 -18.02 1.93
CA LEU A 57 31.86 -18.51 1.83
C LEU A 57 32.26 -19.21 3.13
N HIS A 58 32.95 -20.34 3.00
CA HIS A 58 33.37 -21.15 4.13
C HIS A 58 34.47 -20.39 4.87
N GLY A 59 34.17 -19.91 6.08
CA GLY A 59 35.07 -19.01 6.83
C GLY A 59 36.43 -19.61 7.24
N ALA A 60 36.69 -20.88 6.93
CA ALA A 60 37.93 -21.59 7.25
C ALA A 60 38.67 -22.13 6.00
N ILE A 61 38.03 -22.15 4.82
CA ILE A 61 38.60 -22.73 3.60
C ILE A 61 38.35 -21.76 2.45
N PRO A 62 39.41 -21.15 1.87
CA PRO A 62 39.30 -20.33 0.67
C PRO A 62 38.61 -21.11 -0.46
N ASP A 63 37.74 -20.44 -1.24
CA ASP A 63 37.05 -20.98 -2.41
C ASP A 63 36.06 -22.13 -2.16
N LYS A 64 35.74 -22.45 -0.91
CA LYS A 64 34.64 -23.36 -0.57
C LYS A 64 33.42 -22.55 -0.13
N THR A 65 32.23 -22.99 -0.52
CA THR A 65 30.96 -22.43 -0.03
C THR A 65 30.34 -23.38 0.99
N GLN A 66 29.59 -22.82 1.94
CA GLN A 66 28.79 -23.54 2.94
C GLN A 66 27.36 -23.03 2.89
N THR A 67 26.43 -23.94 2.67
CA THR A 67 25.00 -23.68 2.80
C THR A 67 24.61 -23.82 4.27
N LYS A 68 24.00 -22.77 4.85
CA LYS A 68 23.42 -22.82 6.19
C LYS A 68 21.95 -22.43 6.13
N GLU A 69 21.12 -23.21 6.82
CA GLU A 69 19.75 -22.77 7.09
C GLU A 69 19.78 -21.54 7.99
N THR A 70 19.15 -20.47 7.52
CA THR A 70 19.01 -19.21 8.26
C THR A 70 17.53 -18.84 8.37
N HIS A 71 17.15 -18.29 9.52
CA HIS A 71 15.80 -17.78 9.74
C HIS A 71 15.64 -16.40 9.13
N PHE A 72 14.61 -16.26 8.29
CA PHE A 72 14.15 -15.01 7.72
C PHE A 72 12.81 -14.62 8.33
N TYR A 73 12.63 -13.33 8.52
CA TYR A 73 11.46 -12.72 9.15
C TYR A 73 10.79 -11.81 8.13
N ASN A 74 9.47 -11.96 7.98
CA ASN A 74 8.68 -11.20 7.01
C ASN A 74 8.51 -9.72 7.43
N LEU A 75 7.80 -8.96 6.58
CA LEU A 75 7.54 -7.54 6.81
C LEU A 75 6.84 -7.24 8.16
N ASP A 76 5.91 -8.08 8.61
CA ASP A 76 5.19 -7.86 9.87
C ASP A 76 6.15 -7.91 11.06
N ALA A 77 7.01 -8.93 11.10
CA ALA A 77 8.04 -9.05 12.13
C ALA A 77 9.03 -7.87 12.10
N ILE A 78 9.41 -7.40 10.91
CA ILE A 78 10.31 -6.25 10.74
C ILE A 78 9.66 -4.97 11.30
N ILE A 79 8.37 -4.75 10.99
CA ILE A 79 7.60 -3.60 11.50
C ILE A 79 7.48 -3.67 13.02
N SER A 80 7.04 -4.81 13.57
CA SER A 80 6.89 -5.00 15.02
C SER A 80 8.19 -4.78 15.80
N VAL A 81 9.33 -5.23 15.25
CA VAL A 81 10.65 -4.95 15.82
C VAL A 81 10.99 -3.46 15.71
N GLY A 82 10.75 -2.83 14.55
CA GLY A 82 11.03 -1.41 14.34
C GLY A 82 10.32 -0.48 15.33
N TYR A 83 9.12 -0.86 15.79
CA TYR A 83 8.41 -0.11 16.84
C TYR A 83 9.01 -0.29 18.24
N ARG A 84 9.67 -1.42 18.52
CA ARG A 84 10.24 -1.74 19.85
C ARG A 84 11.71 -1.36 20.00
N VAL A 85 12.45 -1.23 18.90
CA VAL A 85 13.89 -0.88 18.93
C VAL A 85 14.10 0.59 19.31
N ASN A 86 15.02 0.82 20.24
CA ASN A 86 15.45 2.16 20.62
C ASN A 86 16.76 2.55 19.90
N SER A 87 16.62 3.19 18.74
CA SER A 87 17.74 3.74 17.98
C SER A 87 17.30 4.96 17.15
N ARG A 88 18.26 5.77 16.70
CA ARG A 88 17.95 6.91 15.81
C ARG A 88 17.27 6.44 14.51
N ARG A 89 17.72 5.33 13.92
CA ARG A 89 17.12 4.75 12.71
C ARG A 89 15.69 4.27 12.95
N ALA A 90 15.44 3.59 14.07
CA ALA A 90 14.10 3.16 14.46
C ALA A 90 13.18 4.35 14.77
N THR A 91 13.70 5.43 15.35
CA THR A 91 12.95 6.68 15.55
C THR A 91 12.54 7.31 14.22
N HIS A 92 13.44 7.40 13.25
CA HIS A 92 13.10 7.89 11.90
C HIS A 92 12.05 6.99 11.22
N PHE A 93 12.18 5.66 11.35
CA PHE A 93 11.17 4.72 10.87
C PHE A 93 9.78 5.00 11.48
N ARG A 94 9.69 5.18 12.80
CA ARG A 94 8.41 5.49 13.47
C ARG A 94 7.84 6.85 13.06
N ILE A 95 8.68 7.88 12.90
CA ILE A 95 8.26 9.20 12.42
C ILE A 95 7.65 9.06 11.02
N TRP A 96 8.34 8.36 10.12
CA TRP A 96 7.85 8.09 8.77
C TRP A 96 6.53 7.30 8.79
N ALA A 97 6.47 6.17 9.50
CA ALA A 97 5.28 5.33 9.57
C ALA A 97 4.07 6.08 10.16
N THR A 98 4.31 6.91 11.18
CA THR A 98 3.28 7.79 11.76
C THR A 98 2.81 8.85 10.75
N GLY A 99 3.71 9.37 9.92
CA GLY A 99 3.35 10.29 8.82
C GLY A 99 2.39 9.64 7.83
N ILE A 100 2.72 8.42 7.37
CA ILE A 100 1.85 7.64 6.47
C ILE A 100 0.49 7.36 7.12
N LEU A 101 0.47 6.93 8.38
CA LEU A 101 -0.77 6.66 9.09
C LEU A 101 -1.63 7.92 9.26
N LYS A 102 -1.02 9.06 9.61
CA LYS A 102 -1.72 10.35 9.72
C LYS A 102 -2.31 10.78 8.38
N GLU A 103 -1.53 10.65 7.31
CA GLU A 103 -1.99 10.99 5.96
C GLU A 103 -3.19 10.13 5.58
N TYR A 104 -3.09 8.82 5.79
CA TYR A 104 -4.18 7.88 5.54
C TYR A 104 -5.43 8.20 6.36
N MET A 105 -5.28 8.47 7.67
CA MET A 105 -6.40 8.84 8.53
C MET A 105 -7.07 10.17 8.14
N THR A 106 -6.31 11.10 7.53
CA THR A 106 -6.82 12.44 7.18
C THR A 106 -7.44 12.45 5.78
N LYS A 107 -6.78 11.83 4.79
CA LYS A 107 -7.17 11.88 3.37
C LYS A 107 -7.95 10.64 2.92
N GLY A 108 -7.89 9.54 3.67
CA GLY A 108 -8.39 8.23 3.27
C GLY A 108 -7.43 7.43 2.37
N PHE A 109 -6.25 7.97 2.05
CA PHE A 109 -5.22 7.31 1.24
C PHE A 109 -3.81 7.78 1.62
N ALA A 110 -2.80 6.97 1.32
CA ALA A 110 -1.39 7.35 1.33
C ALA A 110 -0.71 6.75 0.10
N LEU A 111 0.08 7.54 -0.62
CA LEU A 111 0.68 7.15 -1.90
C LEU A 111 2.17 7.48 -1.92
N ASP A 112 2.95 6.62 -2.59
CA ASP A 112 4.36 6.86 -2.92
C ASP A 112 4.42 7.37 -4.37
N ASP A 113 4.23 8.67 -4.56
CA ASP A 113 4.12 9.31 -5.89
C ASP A 113 5.34 9.05 -6.77
N GLU A 114 6.53 9.11 -6.19
CA GLU A 114 7.78 8.91 -6.93
C GLU A 114 7.91 7.47 -7.44
N ARG A 115 7.50 6.48 -6.63
CA ARG A 115 7.44 5.09 -7.07
C ARG A 115 6.44 4.90 -8.20
N LEU A 116 5.25 5.50 -8.09
CA LEU A 116 4.20 5.40 -9.11
C LEU A 116 4.61 6.05 -10.43
N LYS A 117 5.28 7.21 -10.40
CA LYS A 117 5.78 7.91 -11.59
C LYS A 117 6.89 7.15 -12.31
N GLN A 118 7.78 6.50 -11.56
CA GLN A 118 8.96 5.84 -12.12
C GLN A 118 8.63 4.49 -12.80
N GLY A 119 7.37 4.05 -12.76
CA GLY A 119 6.94 2.76 -13.33
C GLY A 119 7.68 1.56 -12.73
N LYS A 120 8.31 1.75 -11.57
CA LYS A 120 9.06 0.70 -10.88
C LYS A 120 8.05 -0.25 -10.26
N THR A 121 7.96 -1.44 -10.83
CA THR A 121 7.14 -2.51 -10.29
C THR A 121 7.68 -2.91 -8.92
N ALA A 122 7.01 -2.51 -7.85
CA ALA A 122 7.28 -3.10 -6.54
C ALA A 122 6.91 -4.58 -6.62
N PHE A 123 7.84 -5.46 -6.25
CA PHE A 123 7.60 -6.90 -6.25
C PHE A 123 7.19 -7.49 -7.63
N GLY A 124 7.57 -6.82 -8.74
CA GLY A 124 7.22 -7.27 -10.08
C GLY A 124 5.78 -6.97 -10.51
N LYS A 125 5.00 -6.23 -9.71
CA LYS A 125 3.64 -5.79 -10.04
C LYS A 125 3.55 -4.29 -10.31
N ASP A 126 2.73 -3.94 -11.30
CA ASP A 126 2.35 -2.56 -11.58
C ASP A 126 1.07 -2.18 -10.82
N TYR A 127 1.27 -1.63 -9.62
CA TYR A 127 0.18 -1.17 -8.76
C TYR A 127 -0.49 0.12 -9.26
N PHE A 128 0.08 0.81 -10.26
CA PHE A 128 -0.55 2.01 -10.82
C PHE A 128 -1.86 1.68 -11.53
N ARG A 129 -1.90 0.57 -12.28
CA ARG A 129 -3.14 0.09 -12.92
C ARG A 129 -4.22 -0.27 -11.91
N GLU A 130 -3.84 -0.98 -10.85
CA GLU A 130 -4.77 -1.33 -9.77
C GLU A 130 -5.35 -0.08 -9.09
N LEU A 131 -4.50 0.92 -8.83
CA LEU A 131 -4.95 2.20 -8.28
C LEU A 131 -5.97 2.89 -9.21
N LEU A 132 -5.69 2.95 -10.52
CA LEU A 132 -6.63 3.49 -11.50
C LEU A 132 -7.97 2.76 -11.50
N GLU A 133 -7.96 1.43 -11.39
CA GLU A 133 -9.19 0.63 -11.31
C GLU A 133 -9.99 0.92 -10.03
N ARG A 134 -9.32 1.07 -8.88
CA ARG A 134 -9.98 1.47 -7.62
C ARG A 134 -10.61 2.85 -7.74
N VAL A 135 -9.90 3.83 -8.30
CA VAL A 135 -10.46 5.18 -8.54
C VAL A 135 -11.67 5.12 -9.48
N ARG A 136 -11.60 4.32 -10.56
CA ARG A 136 -12.74 4.12 -11.47
C ARG A 136 -13.94 3.48 -10.74
N SER A 137 -13.70 2.50 -9.88
CA SER A 137 -14.76 1.86 -9.09
C SER A 137 -15.43 2.84 -8.12
N ILE A 138 -14.65 3.70 -7.45
CA ILE A 138 -15.18 4.75 -6.58
C ILE A 138 -16.07 5.70 -7.38
N ARG A 139 -15.59 6.17 -8.55
CA ARG A 139 -16.40 7.00 -9.46
C ARG A 139 -17.64 6.28 -10.02
N ALA A 140 -17.59 4.97 -10.22
CA ALA A 140 -18.76 4.18 -10.63
C ALA A 140 -19.79 4.02 -9.49
N SER A 141 -19.37 4.07 -8.23
CA SER A 141 -20.30 4.12 -7.10
C SER A 141 -21.02 5.48 -7.06
N GLU A 142 -20.30 6.58 -7.35
CA GLU A 142 -20.92 7.87 -7.58
C GLU A 142 -21.90 7.76 -8.75
N ARG A 143 -21.54 7.14 -9.89
CA ARG A 143 -22.42 6.85 -11.05
C ARG A 143 -23.79 6.27 -10.64
N ARG A 144 -23.87 5.41 -9.62
CA ARG A 144 -25.17 4.89 -9.15
C ARG A 144 -26.05 5.97 -8.51
N MET A 145 -25.46 6.95 -7.82
CA MET A 145 -26.18 8.14 -7.33
C MET A 145 -26.81 8.90 -8.50
N TRP A 146 -26.17 8.93 -9.67
CA TRP A 146 -26.74 9.54 -10.87
C TRP A 146 -27.95 8.80 -11.38
N GLN A 147 -27.87 7.46 -11.43
CA GLN A 147 -29.01 6.64 -11.80
C GLN A 147 -30.18 6.91 -10.85
N GLN A 148 -29.94 6.97 -9.54
CA GLN A 148 -30.99 7.31 -8.57
C GLN A 148 -31.62 8.69 -8.81
N ILE A 149 -30.83 9.73 -9.11
CA ILE A 149 -31.37 11.07 -9.40
C ILE A 149 -32.20 11.05 -10.69
N THR A 150 -31.74 10.35 -11.73
CA THR A 150 -32.50 10.24 -12.99
C THR A 150 -33.74 9.36 -12.84
N ASP A 151 -33.69 8.34 -11.99
CA ASP A 151 -34.80 7.44 -11.68
C ASP A 151 -35.88 8.19 -10.89
N ILE A 152 -35.51 8.99 -9.88
CA ILE A 152 -36.45 9.85 -9.14
C ILE A 152 -37.12 10.86 -10.08
N PHE A 153 -36.37 11.48 -10.99
CA PHE A 153 -36.95 12.40 -11.98
C PHE A 153 -37.98 11.69 -12.87
N ALA A 154 -37.69 10.45 -13.30
CA ALA A 154 -38.62 9.65 -14.09
C ALA A 154 -39.85 9.20 -13.27
N GLU A 155 -39.69 8.86 -11.99
CA GLU A 155 -40.77 8.38 -11.12
C GLU A 155 -41.67 9.51 -10.58
N CYS A 156 -41.12 10.70 -10.34
CA CYS A 156 -41.83 11.82 -9.71
C CYS A 156 -42.40 12.83 -10.71
N SER A 157 -42.02 12.76 -11.98
CA SER A 157 -42.57 13.63 -13.02
C SER A 157 -43.85 13.04 -13.59
N ILE A 158 -44.98 13.68 -13.33
CA ILE A 158 -46.33 13.24 -13.73
C ILE A 158 -46.46 13.12 -15.25
N ASP A 159 -45.71 13.94 -15.99
CA ASP A 159 -45.68 14.07 -17.45
C ASP A 159 -44.32 13.63 -18.03
N TYR A 160 -43.62 12.71 -17.38
CA TYR A 160 -42.34 12.21 -17.87
C TYR A 160 -42.45 11.66 -19.30
N ASP A 161 -41.73 12.29 -20.22
CA ASP A 161 -41.49 11.79 -21.57
C ASP A 161 -39.98 11.78 -21.84
N LYS A 162 -39.46 10.57 -22.11
CA LYS A 162 -38.03 10.32 -22.37
C LYS A 162 -37.53 11.00 -23.65
N ASP A 163 -38.42 11.27 -24.60
CA ASP A 163 -38.11 11.85 -25.91
C ASP A 163 -38.36 13.37 -25.90
N SER A 164 -38.83 13.93 -24.79
CA SER A 164 -39.05 15.38 -24.65
C SER A 164 -37.74 16.15 -24.52
N SER A 165 -37.73 17.38 -25.06
CA SER A 165 -36.59 18.29 -24.92
C SER A 165 -36.28 18.59 -23.44
N VAL A 166 -37.30 18.67 -22.59
CA VAL A 166 -37.17 18.96 -21.16
C VAL A 166 -36.39 17.85 -20.43
N THR A 167 -36.69 16.58 -20.73
CA THR A 167 -35.96 15.45 -20.14
C THR A 167 -34.51 15.40 -20.62
N HIS A 168 -34.28 15.65 -21.91
CA HIS A 168 -32.92 15.74 -22.47
C HIS A 168 -32.11 16.89 -21.85
N ASP A 169 -32.71 18.07 -21.71
CA ASP A 169 -32.09 19.24 -21.10
C ASP A 169 -31.78 19.01 -19.62
N PHE A 170 -32.70 18.36 -18.89
CA PHE A 170 -32.48 18.00 -17.49
C PHE A 170 -31.30 17.03 -17.33
N TYR A 171 -31.26 15.94 -18.10
CA TYR A 171 -30.15 14.99 -18.02
C TYR A 171 -28.82 15.61 -18.45
N ALA A 172 -28.80 16.43 -19.51
CA ALA A 172 -27.61 17.15 -19.94
C ALA A 172 -27.13 18.17 -18.90
N MET A 173 -28.06 18.92 -18.29
CA MET A 173 -27.77 19.86 -17.20
C MET A 173 -27.17 19.16 -15.99
N VAL A 174 -27.78 18.06 -15.54
CA VAL A 174 -27.30 17.25 -14.43
C VAL A 174 -25.91 16.69 -14.75
N GLN A 175 -25.72 16.08 -15.93
CA GLN A 175 -24.44 15.59 -16.42
C GLN A 175 -23.34 16.66 -16.36
N ASN A 176 -23.63 17.86 -16.87
CA ASN A 176 -22.68 18.98 -16.88
C ASN A 176 -22.34 19.50 -15.47
N LYS A 177 -23.35 19.69 -14.60
CA LYS A 177 -23.14 20.19 -13.23
C LYS A 177 -22.22 19.29 -12.43
N PHE A 178 -22.39 17.99 -12.59
CA PHE A 178 -21.57 17.03 -11.88
C PHE A 178 -20.22 16.75 -12.57
N HIS A 179 -20.13 16.82 -13.91
CA HIS A 179 -18.81 16.87 -14.57
C HIS A 179 -17.97 17.98 -13.96
N TYR A 180 -18.55 19.18 -13.86
CA TYR A 180 -17.93 20.30 -13.19
C TYR A 180 -17.60 20.02 -11.72
N ALA A 181 -18.52 19.42 -10.95
CA ALA A 181 -18.27 19.08 -9.54
C ALA A 181 -17.12 18.07 -9.34
N ILE A 182 -16.92 17.15 -10.29
CA ILE A 182 -15.90 16.09 -10.22
C ILE A 182 -14.53 16.59 -10.70
N THR A 183 -14.48 17.39 -11.77
CA THR A 183 -13.23 17.78 -12.42
C THR A 183 -12.80 19.20 -12.08
N GLY A 184 -13.69 20.02 -11.51
CA GLY A 184 -13.51 21.47 -11.40
C GLY A 184 -13.54 22.20 -12.75
N GLN A 185 -13.87 21.50 -13.83
CA GLN A 185 -13.84 21.97 -15.21
C GLN A 185 -15.17 21.68 -15.90
N THR A 186 -15.65 22.62 -16.70
CA THR A 186 -16.85 22.44 -17.53
C THR A 186 -16.59 21.39 -18.61
N ALA A 187 -17.65 20.81 -19.16
CA ALA A 187 -17.51 19.82 -20.24
C ALA A 187 -16.71 20.36 -21.44
N ALA A 188 -16.80 21.67 -21.72
CA ALA A 188 -16.01 22.34 -22.75
C ALA A 188 -14.52 22.42 -22.41
N GLU A 189 -14.16 22.61 -21.14
CA GLU A 189 -12.78 22.68 -20.65
C GLU A 189 -12.10 21.30 -20.54
N ILE A 190 -12.87 20.22 -20.50
CA ILE A 190 -12.33 18.84 -20.48
C ILE A 190 -11.95 18.35 -21.89
N VAL A 191 -12.64 18.86 -22.92
CA VAL A 191 -12.45 18.43 -24.32
C VAL A 191 -11.30 19.18 -25.01
N TYR A 192 -10.80 20.26 -24.40
CA TYR A 192 -9.76 21.15 -24.94
C TYR A 192 -8.49 21.12 -24.08
#